data_AF-M6YAR6-F1
#
_entry.id   AF-M6YAR6-F1
#
_cell.length_a   1.000
_cell.length_b   1.000
_cell.length_c   1.000
_cell.angle_alpha   90.00
_cell.angle_beta   90.00
_cell.angle_gamma   90.00
#
_symmetry.space_group_name_H-M   'P 1'
#
loop_
_entity.id
_entity.type
_entity.pdbx_description
1 polymer ?
#
loop_
_entity_poly.entity_id
_entity_poly.type
_entity_poly.pdbx_seq_one_letter_code
_entity_poly.pdbx_strand_id
1 'polypeptide(L)'
;MKHDFPCDPTSLVKWRKRIGSEGVEKFLEETILLGQREGQIKEPEFRRVNVDTTVQEKAITFPTDAKLYHKMRQVLVKEASKENIQLRQSYKRKGKLAFIKQGRYFHAKQSKRAHKEQNA
;
A
#
# COMPACT_ATOMS: atom_id res chain seq x y z
N MET A 1 14.14 -31.08 -6.86
CA MET A 1 13.96 -30.51 -8.21
C MET A 1 13.95 -28.99 -8.08
N LYS A 2 15.10 -28.34 -8.28
CA LYS A 2 15.24 -26.88 -8.15
C LYS A 2 14.67 -26.27 -9.43
N HIS A 3 13.56 -25.54 -9.33
CA HIS A 3 13.02 -24.80 -10.47
C HIS A 3 13.72 -23.45 -10.50
N ASP A 4 14.43 -23.17 -11.59
CA ASP A 4 14.95 -21.83 -11.82
C ASP A 4 13.81 -20.93 -12.29
N PHE A 5 13.81 -19.68 -11.84
CA PHE A 5 12.80 -18.73 -12.25
C PHE A 5 13.00 -18.37 -13.73
N PRO A 6 11.91 -18.28 -14.51
CA PRO A 6 12.00 -17.92 -15.94
C PRO A 6 12.54 -16.49 -16.15
N CYS A 7 12.55 -15.66 -15.10
CA CYS A 7 13.13 -14.33 -15.11
C CYS A 7 13.51 -13.89 -13.69
N ASP A 8 14.44 -12.92 -13.58
CA ASP A 8 14.77 -12.32 -12.29
C ASP A 8 13.53 -11.57 -11.74
N PRO A 9 13.08 -11.86 -10.50
CA PRO A 9 11.85 -11.30 -9.93
C PRO A 9 11.80 -9.76 -9.88
N THR A 10 12.97 -9.11 -9.90
CA THR A 10 13.09 -7.65 -9.84
C THR A 10 13.08 -6.98 -11.21
N SER A 11 13.18 -7.75 -12.31
CA SER A 11 13.28 -7.22 -13.67
C SER A 11 12.11 -6.30 -14.02
N LEU A 12 10.87 -6.74 -13.78
CA LEU A 12 9.67 -5.95 -14.05
C LEU A 12 9.54 -4.71 -13.16
N VAL A 13 10.09 -4.75 -11.95
CA VAL A 13 10.09 -3.59 -11.04
C VAL A 13 11.09 -2.54 -11.53
N LYS A 14 12.30 -2.98 -11.89
CA LYS A 14 13.35 -2.10 -12.43
C LYS A 14 12.95 -1.49 -13.78
N TRP A 15 12.36 -2.30 -14.66
CA TRP A 15 11.87 -1.84 -15.96
C TRP A 15 10.76 -0.80 -15.80
N ARG A 16 9.72 -1.07 -14.98
CA ARG A 16 8.65 -0.10 -14.70
C ARG A 16 9.18 1.23 -14.16
N LYS A 17 10.15 1.19 -13.24
CA LYS A 17 10.79 2.41 -12.72
C LYS A 17 11.58 3.17 -13.79
N ARG A 18 12.21 2.46 -14.74
CA ARG A 18 13.01 3.06 -15.80
C ARG A 18 12.14 3.77 -16.84
N ILE A 19 11.03 3.16 -17.26
CA ILE A 19 10.15 3.74 -18.28
C ILE A 19 9.23 4.83 -17.73
N GLY A 20 8.90 4.77 -16.43
CA GLY A 20 8.01 5.75 -15.79
C GLY A 20 6.58 5.69 -16.31
N SER A 21 5.74 6.66 -15.91
CA SER A 21 4.35 6.77 -16.38
C SER A 21 4.29 7.11 -17.87
N GLU A 22 5.12 8.05 -18.32
CA GLU A 22 5.15 8.49 -19.72
C GLU A 22 5.53 7.36 -20.68
N GLY A 23 6.48 6.50 -20.30
CA GLY A 23 6.87 5.36 -21.12
C GLY A 23 5.78 4.27 -21.18
N VAL A 24 5.00 4.09 -20.11
CA VAL A 24 3.87 3.15 -20.09
C VAL A 24 2.75 3.64 -21.01
N GLU A 25 2.48 4.93 -21.04
CA GLU A 25 1.47 5.53 -21.92
C GLU A 25 1.81 5.31 -23.40
N LYS A 26 3.05 5.61 -23.79
CA LYS A 26 3.55 5.33 -25.16
C LYS A 26 3.49 3.85 -25.52
N PHE A 27 3.79 2.97 -24.56
CA PHE A 27 3.72 1.53 -24.78
C PHE A 27 2.28 1.06 -25.01
N LEU A 28 1.33 1.61 -24.25
CA LEU A 28 -0.09 1.32 -24.42
C LEU A 28 -0.60 1.81 -25.78
N GLU A 29 -0.22 3.02 -26.18
CA GLU A 29 -0.55 3.60 -27.49
C GLU A 29 -0.08 2.69 -28.63
N GLU A 30 1.20 2.32 -28.65
CA GLU A 30 1.75 1.46 -29.71
C GLU A 30 1.11 0.07 -29.69
N THR A 31 0.78 -0.47 -28.52
CA THR A 31 0.09 -1.77 -28.40
C THR A 31 -1.30 -1.73 -29.07
N ILE A 32 -2.03 -0.63 -28.88
CA ILE A 32 -3.35 -0.42 -29.50
C ILE A 32 -3.21 -0.29 -31.01
N LEU A 33 -2.28 0.55 -31.48
CA LEU A 33 -2.02 0.75 -32.91
C LEU A 33 -1.60 -0.55 -33.60
N LEU A 34 -0.73 -1.34 -32.96
CA LEU A 34 -0.34 -2.65 -33.45
C LEU A 34 -1.54 -3.60 -33.55
N GLY A 35 -2.40 -3.62 -32.52
CA GLY A 35 -3.63 -4.42 -32.53
C GLY A 35 -4.58 -4.06 -33.67
N GLN A 36 -4.65 -2.78 -34.06
CA GLN A 36 -5.41 -2.35 -35.24
C GLN A 36 -4.77 -2.84 -36.54
N ARG A 37 -3.44 -2.71 -36.70
CA ARG A 37 -2.72 -3.15 -37.91
C ARG A 37 -2.83 -4.65 -38.13
N GLU A 38 -2.74 -5.44 -37.07
CA GLU A 38 -2.83 -6.91 -37.09
C GLU A 38 -4.28 -7.43 -37.15
N GLY A 39 -5.27 -6.52 -37.24
CA GLY A 39 -6.68 -6.87 -37.30
C GLY A 39 -7.24 -7.51 -36.02
N GLN A 40 -6.50 -7.44 -34.91
CA GLN A 40 -6.88 -7.96 -33.60
C GLN A 40 -7.89 -7.06 -32.88
N ILE A 41 -7.93 -5.77 -33.23
CA ILE A 41 -8.88 -4.79 -32.69
C ILE A 41 -9.61 -4.13 -33.85
N LYS A 42 -10.93 -4.28 -33.90
CA LYS A 42 -11.77 -3.67 -34.94
C LYS A 42 -12.28 -2.30 -34.49
N GLU A 43 -12.56 -1.42 -35.44
CA GLU A 43 -13.09 -0.07 -35.14
C GLU A 43 -14.32 -0.03 -34.19
N PRO A 44 -15.30 -0.95 -34.30
CA PRO A 44 -16.46 -0.95 -33.39
C PRO A 44 -16.09 -1.21 -31.91
N GLU A 45 -14.95 -1.84 -31.65
CA GLU A 45 -14.51 -2.20 -30.28
C GLU A 45 -14.04 -0.98 -29.49
N PHE A 46 -13.61 0.10 -30.15
CA PHE A 46 -13.25 1.37 -29.49
C PHE A 46 -14.45 2.15 -28.97
N ARG A 47 -15.68 1.80 -29.36
CA ARG A 47 -16.90 2.51 -28.94
C ARG A 47 -17.17 2.37 -27.45
N ARG A 48 -16.62 1.34 -26.80
CA ARG A 48 -16.82 1.10 -25.37
C ARG A 48 -15.55 0.54 -24.74
N VAL A 49 -14.92 1.36 -23.91
CA VAL A 49 -13.81 0.93 -23.06
C VAL A 49 -14.35 0.61 -21.68
N ASN A 50 -14.29 -0.67 -21.27
CA ASN A 50 -14.59 -1.05 -19.91
C ASN A 50 -13.31 -0.91 -19.07
N VAL A 51 -13.25 0.10 -18.23
CA VAL A 51 -12.16 0.25 -17.25
C VAL A 51 -12.56 -0.54 -16.01
N ASP A 52 -11.98 -1.73 -15.82
CA ASP A 52 -12.16 -2.48 -14.58
C ASP A 52 -11.35 -1.80 -13.48
N THR A 53 -11.95 -0.87 -12.75
CA THR A 53 -11.36 -0.30 -11.53
C THR A 53 -11.57 -1.22 -10.34
N THR A 54 -11.37 -2.52 -10.51
CA THR A 54 -11.30 -3.42 -9.36
C THR A 54 -10.04 -3.08 -8.61
N VAL A 55 -10.20 -2.17 -7.65
CA VAL A 55 -9.30 -2.08 -6.52
C VAL A 55 -9.44 -3.45 -5.86
N GLN A 56 -8.52 -4.38 -6.16
CA GLN A 56 -8.24 -5.44 -5.21
C GLN A 56 -8.13 -4.73 -3.88
N GLU A 57 -8.96 -5.13 -2.90
CA GLU A 57 -8.82 -4.64 -1.55
C GLU A 57 -7.39 -4.97 -1.13
N LYS A 58 -6.49 -3.99 -1.31
CA LYS A 58 -5.19 -3.99 -0.68
C LYS A 58 -5.52 -4.25 0.77
N ALA A 59 -4.84 -5.20 1.42
CA ALA A 59 -5.11 -5.65 2.79
C ALA A 59 -5.01 -4.49 3.81
N ILE A 60 -5.96 -3.58 3.73
CA ILE A 60 -6.11 -2.34 4.46
C ILE A 60 -7.24 -2.67 5.40
N THR A 61 -6.88 -3.31 6.51
CA THR A 61 -7.82 -3.49 7.62
C THR A 61 -8.40 -2.13 8.02
N PHE A 62 -9.71 -2.11 8.28
CA PHE A 62 -10.48 -0.95 8.74
C PHE A 62 -9.68 -0.12 9.76
N PRO A 63 -9.70 1.23 9.66
CA PRO A 63 -8.96 2.08 10.58
C PRO A 63 -9.60 2.02 11.97
N THR A 64 -9.04 1.21 12.86
CA THR A 64 -9.40 1.21 14.29
C THR A 64 -8.71 2.37 15.00
N ASP A 65 -9.30 2.93 16.06
CA ASP A 65 -8.66 4.08 16.73
C ASP A 65 -7.29 3.72 17.31
N ALA A 66 -7.05 2.47 17.71
CA ALA A 66 -5.71 2.01 18.10
C ALA A 66 -4.67 2.18 16.98
N LYS A 67 -5.06 1.91 15.73
CA LYS A 67 -4.22 2.09 14.54
C LYS A 67 -4.03 3.57 14.22
N LEU A 68 -5.11 4.37 14.33
CA LEU A 68 -5.08 5.81 14.12
C LEU A 68 -4.17 6.50 15.14
N TYR A 69 -4.35 6.26 16.44
CA TYR A 69 -3.51 6.82 17.50
C TYR A 69 -2.04 6.44 17.35
N HIS A 70 -1.76 5.16 17.06
CA HIS A 70 -0.39 4.73 16.81
C HIS A 70 0.25 5.46 15.63
N LYS A 71 -0.51 5.63 14.54
CA LYS A 71 -0.06 6.34 13.33
C LYS A 71 0.13 7.83 13.57
N MET A 72 -0.83 8.51 14.20
CA MET A 72 -0.76 9.94 14.54
C MET A 72 0.46 10.22 15.39
N ARG A 73 0.71 9.42 16.43
CA ARG A 73 1.91 9.56 17.26
C ARG A 73 3.20 9.40 16.45
N GLN A 74 3.28 8.42 15.54
CA GLN A 74 4.45 8.26 14.67
C GLN A 74 4.68 9.49 13.78
N VAL A 75 3.61 10.04 13.22
CA VAL A 75 3.66 11.24 12.37
C VAL A 75 4.11 12.45 13.20
N LEU A 76 3.49 12.72 14.35
CA LEU A 76 3.85 13.84 15.22
C LEU A 76 5.30 13.78 15.70
N VAL A 77 5.79 12.59 16.09
CA VAL A 77 7.21 12.42 16.48
C VAL A 77 8.14 12.69 15.30
N LYS A 78 7.75 12.30 14.09
CA LYS A 78 8.52 12.58 12.87
C LYS A 78 8.54 14.06 12.56
N GLU A 79 7.40 14.75 12.62
CA GLU A 79 7.33 16.19 12.36
C GLU A 79 8.08 16.99 13.43
N ALA A 80 7.92 16.67 14.72
CA ALA A 80 8.69 17.29 15.80
C ALA A 80 10.21 17.15 15.58
N SER A 81 10.66 16.00 15.06
CA SER A 81 12.06 15.79 14.72
C SER A 81 12.53 16.61 13.52
N LYS A 82 11.65 16.93 12.55
CA LYS A 82 11.99 17.81 11.43
C LYS A 82 12.10 19.26 11.86
N GLU A 83 11.18 19.69 12.73
CA GLU A 83 11.12 21.03 13.29
C GLU A 83 12.10 21.26 14.45
N ASN A 84 12.98 20.28 14.76
CA ASN A 84 13.93 20.33 15.88
C ASN A 84 13.30 20.57 17.26
N ILE A 85 12.02 20.21 17.43
CA ILE A 85 11.30 20.33 18.69
C ILE A 85 11.70 19.18 19.62
N GLN A 86 12.29 19.51 20.77
CA GLN A 86 12.69 18.54 21.78
C GLN A 86 11.46 18.02 22.54
N LEU A 87 11.10 16.76 22.31
CA LEU A 87 10.01 16.10 23.04
C LEU A 87 10.52 15.53 24.36
N ARG A 88 9.93 15.96 25.48
CA ARG A 88 10.21 15.37 26.82
C ARG A 88 10.04 13.86 26.81
N GLN A 89 9.02 13.34 26.12
CA GLN A 89 8.81 11.92 25.88
C GLN A 89 8.17 11.69 24.51
N SER A 90 8.77 10.82 23.69
CA SER A 90 8.25 10.48 22.36
C SER A 90 7.27 9.30 22.37
N TYR A 91 7.18 8.59 23.51
CA TYR A 91 6.41 7.34 23.70
C TYR A 91 6.67 6.24 22.66
N LYS A 92 7.66 6.36 21.77
CA LYS A 92 7.87 5.50 20.59
C LYS A 92 7.82 4.00 20.92
N ARG A 93 8.47 3.60 22.01
CA ARG A 93 8.48 2.23 22.53
C ARG A 93 7.15 1.85 23.19
N LYS A 94 6.68 2.64 24.16
CA LYS A 94 5.45 2.37 24.94
C LYS A 94 4.22 2.22 24.04
N GLY A 95 3.94 3.19 23.17
CA GLY A 95 2.79 3.12 22.27
C GLY A 95 2.93 2.08 21.13
N LYS A 96 4.12 1.53 20.86
CA LYS A 96 4.26 0.35 19.98
C LYS A 96 3.84 -0.92 20.74
N LEU A 97 4.28 -1.05 21.98
CA LEU A 97 3.90 -2.17 22.83
C LEU A 97 2.40 -2.18 23.11
N ALA A 98 1.82 -1.02 23.43
CA ALA A 98 0.39 -0.85 23.68
C ALA A 98 -0.44 -1.26 22.44
N PHE A 99 -0.06 -0.79 21.24
CA PHE A 99 -0.71 -1.20 19.99
C PHE A 99 -0.67 -2.72 19.75
N ILE A 100 0.49 -3.36 19.99
CA ILE A 100 0.61 -4.83 19.84
C ILE A 100 -0.25 -5.57 20.87
N LYS A 101 -0.26 -5.10 22.12
CA LYS A 101 -1.08 -5.69 23.19
C LYS A 101 -2.57 -5.53 22.90
N GLN A 102 -2.99 -4.37 22.42
CA GLN A 102 -4.38 -4.09 22.04
C GLN A 102 -4.87 -5.13 21.01
N GLY A 103 -4.08 -5.39 19.97
CA GLY A 103 -4.39 -6.41 18.97
C GLY A 103 -4.45 -7.82 19.57
N ARG A 104 -3.46 -8.19 20.41
CA ARG A 104 -3.45 -9.49 21.11
C ARG A 104 -4.66 -9.69 22.02
N TYR A 105 -5.07 -8.66 22.76
CA TYR A 105 -6.25 -8.73 23.62
C TYR A 105 -7.54 -8.81 22.81
N PHE A 106 -7.65 -8.12 21.67
CA PHE A 106 -8.78 -8.29 20.75
C PHE A 106 -8.86 -9.72 20.20
N HIS A 107 -7.73 -10.28 19.74
CA HIS A 107 -7.67 -11.67 19.29
C HIS A 107 -8.05 -12.68 20.39
N ALA A 108 -7.66 -12.42 21.63
CA ALA A 108 -8.01 -13.24 22.79
C ALA A 108 -9.44 -12.97 23.33
N LYS A 109 -10.26 -12.16 22.64
CA LYS A 109 -11.62 -11.72 23.07
C LYS A 109 -11.64 -10.98 24.42
N GLN A 110 -10.54 -10.36 24.83
CA GLN A 110 -10.39 -9.58 26.06
C GLN A 110 -10.63 -8.07 25.81
N SER A 111 -11.85 -7.70 25.39
CA SER A 111 -12.19 -6.33 24.97
C SER A 111 -11.84 -5.25 26.00
N LYS A 112 -12.16 -5.47 27.28
CA LYS A 112 -11.83 -4.52 28.38
C LYS A 112 -10.33 -4.20 28.45
N ARG A 113 -9.46 -5.20 28.28
CA ARG A 113 -8.01 -5.01 28.27
C ARG A 113 -7.52 -4.35 26.99
N ALA A 114 -8.13 -4.69 25.86
CA ALA A 114 -7.83 -4.05 24.59
C ALA A 114 -8.14 -2.54 24.62
N HIS A 115 -9.32 -2.15 25.10
CA HIS A 115 -9.70 -0.73 25.22
C HIS A 115 -8.80 0.03 26.21
N LYS A 116 -8.29 -0.63 27.25
CA LYS A 116 -7.31 -0.01 28.16
C LYS A 116 -5.98 0.31 27.46
N GLU A 117 -5.48 -0.60 26.63
CA GLU A 117 -4.23 -0.41 25.87
C GLU A 117 -4.40 0.56 24.68
N GLN A 118 -5.64 0.81 24.23
CA GLN A 118 -5.92 1.77 23.16
C GLN A 118 -5.62 3.22 23.57
N ASN A 119 -5.76 3.54 24.86
CA ASN A 119 -5.54 4.88 25.42
C ASN A 119 -4.20 5.02 26.16
N ALA A 120 -3.28 4.06 26.00
CA ALA A 120 -1.99 3.96 26.72
C ALA A 120 -0.78 4.39 25.90
#